data_AF-A0A8S2RZY8-F1
#
_entry.id   AF-A0A8S2RZY8-F1
#
_cell.length_a   1.000
_cell.length_b   1.000
_cell.length_c   1.000
_cell.angle_alpha   90.00
_cell.angle_beta   90.00
_cell.angle_gamma   90.00
#
_symmetry.space_group_name_H-M   'P 1'
#
loop_
_entity.id
_entity.type
_entity.pdbx_description
1 polymer ?
#
loop_
_entity_poly.entity_id
_entity_poly.type
_entity_poly.pdbx_seq_one_letter_code
_entity_poly.pdbx_strand_id
1 'polypeptide(L)'
;MVRKDLGHAFDIPRPLQENAFFGHVCLKSCDVRANFGAEPFKTALNGAVSIDNAPKECLVQSQIKGIDANVTAKKRPSNAPLA
;
A
#
# COMPACT_ATOMS: atom_id res chain seq x y z
N MET A 1 11.28 -14.97 16.71
CA MET A 1 10.80 -15.62 15.46
C MET A 1 11.57 -14.99 14.30
N VAL A 2 12.36 -15.77 13.57
CA VAL A 2 13.21 -15.26 12.47
C VAL A 2 12.31 -14.94 11.27
N ARG A 3 12.45 -13.75 10.69
CA ARG A 3 11.72 -13.34 9.48
C ARG A 3 12.14 -14.24 8.32
N LYS A 4 11.17 -14.82 7.59
CA LYS A 4 11.41 -15.49 6.31
C LYS A 4 11.38 -14.45 5.20
N ASP A 5 12.51 -14.24 4.53
CA ASP A 5 12.56 -13.44 3.30
C ASP A 5 11.94 -14.23 2.14
N LEU A 6 11.08 -13.58 1.35
CA LEU A 6 10.41 -14.18 0.18
C LEU A 6 11.08 -13.77 -1.14
N GLY A 7 12.11 -12.92 -1.10
CA GLY A 7 12.88 -12.49 -2.26
C GLY A 7 12.37 -11.20 -2.92
N HIS A 8 13.03 -10.81 -4.01
CA HIS A 8 12.69 -9.65 -4.82
C HIS A 8 11.41 -9.90 -5.62
N ALA A 9 10.43 -9.00 -5.51
CA ALA A 9 9.14 -9.14 -6.17
C ALA A 9 9.04 -8.36 -7.49
N PHE A 10 9.38 -7.06 -7.47
CA PHE A 10 9.21 -6.15 -8.60
C PHE A 10 10.30 -5.08 -8.63
N ASP A 11 10.75 -4.73 -9.83
CA ASP A 11 11.48 -3.48 -10.10
C ASP A 11 10.49 -2.33 -10.32
N ILE A 12 10.86 -1.12 -9.90
CA ILE A 12 10.07 0.08 -10.16
C ILE A 12 10.20 0.45 -11.64
N PRO A 13 9.09 0.44 -12.43
CA PRO A 13 9.14 0.84 -13.83
C PRO A 13 9.59 2.29 -13.98
N ARG A 14 10.37 2.60 -15.03
CA ARG A 14 10.89 3.95 -15.30
C ARG A 14 9.83 5.05 -15.20
N PRO A 15 8.61 4.91 -15.75
CA PRO A 15 7.59 5.96 -15.66
C PRO A 15 7.04 6.22 -14.24
N LEU A 16 7.34 5.35 -13.28
CA LEU A 16 6.83 5.42 -11.90
C LEU A 16 7.91 5.79 -10.88
N GLN A 17 9.16 6.03 -11.30
CA GLN A 17 10.28 6.27 -10.38
C GLN A 17 10.12 7.54 -9.53
N GLU A 18 9.40 8.54 -10.03
CA GLU A 18 9.19 9.82 -9.35
C GLU A 18 7.83 9.88 -8.63
N ASN A 19 7.07 8.79 -8.64
CA ASN A 19 5.73 8.75 -8.06
C ASN A 19 5.80 8.33 -6.58
N ALA A 20 4.90 8.89 -5.77
CA ALA A 20 4.69 8.42 -4.42
C ALA A 20 3.91 7.09 -4.42
N PHE A 21 4.33 6.15 -3.57
CA PHE A 21 3.67 4.87 -3.36
C PHE A 21 2.93 4.87 -2.03
N PHE A 22 1.73 4.30 -2.02
CA PHE A 22 0.87 4.23 -0.85
C PHE A 22 0.64 2.77 -0.46
N GLY A 23 0.63 2.48 0.85
CA GLY A 23 0.21 1.19 1.36
C GLY A 23 -1.25 0.93 0.96
N HIS A 24 -1.50 -0.19 0.29
CA HIS A 24 -2.81 -0.51 -0.26
C HIS A 24 -3.16 -1.99 -0.06
N VAL A 25 -4.43 -2.27 0.24
CA VAL A 25 -4.98 -3.62 0.35
C VAL A 25 -6.33 -3.71 -0.38
N CYS A 26 -6.59 -4.85 -1.03
CA CYS A 26 -7.89 -5.17 -1.61
C CYS A 26 -8.39 -6.47 -0.97
N LEU A 27 -9.57 -6.43 -0.38
CA LEU A 27 -10.09 -7.49 0.49
C LEU A 27 -11.27 -8.20 -0.19
N LYS A 28 -11.36 -9.52 0.03
CA LYS A 28 -12.52 -10.33 -0.37
C LYS A 28 -12.91 -11.22 0.80
N SER A 29 -13.97 -10.83 1.50
CA SER A 29 -14.52 -11.55 2.66
C SER A 29 -13.50 -11.81 3.78
N CYS A 30 -12.64 -10.83 4.06
CA CYS A 30 -11.63 -10.92 5.12
C CYS A 30 -11.37 -9.55 5.75
N ASP A 31 -10.81 -9.57 6.96
CA ASP A 31 -10.40 -8.39 7.71
C ASP A 31 -8.88 -8.32 7.81
N VAL A 32 -8.34 -7.11 7.67
CA VAL A 32 -6.90 -6.84 7.76
C VAL A 32 -6.65 -5.64 8.66
N ARG A 33 -5.70 -5.79 9.57
CA ARG A 33 -5.12 -4.70 10.37
C ARG A 33 -3.70 -4.47 9.90
N ALA A 34 -3.46 -3.32 9.26
CA ALA A 34 -2.12 -2.89 8.87
C ALA A 34 -1.39 -2.24 10.06
N ASN A 35 -0.09 -2.48 10.19
CA ASN A 35 0.79 -1.78 11.10
C ASN A 35 1.92 -1.15 10.29
N PHE A 36 1.98 0.18 10.28
CA PHE A 36 3.01 0.95 9.56
C PHE A 36 4.16 1.42 10.45
N GLY A 37 4.10 1.12 11.76
CA GLY A 37 5.10 1.52 12.75
C GLY A 37 4.53 1.93 14.11
N ALA A 38 3.23 2.19 14.19
CA ALA A 38 2.54 2.60 15.42
C ALA A 38 2.64 1.58 16.57
N GLU A 39 2.75 0.28 16.24
CA GLU A 39 2.99 -0.78 17.22
C GLU A 39 4.31 -1.51 16.90
N PRO A 40 5.00 -2.10 17.90
CA PRO A 40 6.18 -2.91 17.63
C PRO A 40 5.92 -4.03 16.61
N PHE A 41 6.77 -4.14 15.59
CA PHE A 41 6.65 -5.21 14.61
C PHE A 41 6.90 -6.58 15.26
N LYS A 42 6.04 -7.56 14.95
CA LYS A 42 6.24 -8.95 15.36
C LYS A 42 7.56 -9.54 14.82
N THR A 43 7.99 -9.07 13.65
CA THR A 43 9.24 -9.48 12.99
C THR A 43 9.88 -8.25 12.34
N ALA A 44 11.09 -7.90 12.75
CA ALA A 44 11.84 -6.78 12.19
C ALA A 44 12.53 -7.14 10.86
N LEU A 45 12.80 -6.12 10.03
CA LEU A 45 13.63 -6.22 8.83
C LEU A 45 14.95 -5.47 9.07
N ASN A 46 16.07 -6.17 8.90
CA ASN A 46 17.37 -5.55 9.04
C ASN A 46 17.58 -4.47 7.97
N GLY A 47 18.02 -3.29 8.39
CA GLY A 47 18.31 -2.16 7.50
C GLY A 47 17.07 -1.38 7.02
N ALA A 48 15.86 -1.73 7.46
CA ALA A 48 14.65 -0.98 7.15
C ALA A 48 14.08 -0.29 8.40
N VAL A 49 13.48 0.87 8.19
CA VAL A 49 12.74 1.61 9.22
C VAL A 49 11.24 1.52 8.96
N SER A 50 10.43 1.73 10.00
CA SER A 50 8.97 1.82 9.83
C SER A 50 8.59 3.03 8.98
N ILE A 51 7.44 2.94 8.29
CA ILE A 51 6.91 4.04 7.47
C ILE A 51 6.56 5.24 8.36
N ASP A 52 6.06 4.99 9.57
CA ASP A 52 5.74 6.07 10.53
C ASP A 52 6.98 6.84 11.01
N ASN A 53 8.19 6.26 10.89
CA ASN A 53 9.45 6.91 11.22
C ASN A 53 10.20 7.44 9.99
N ALA A 54 9.56 7.44 8.81
CA ALA A 54 10.16 8.02 7.61
C ALA A 54 10.33 9.54 7.77
N PRO A 55 11.41 10.14 7.21
CA PRO A 55 11.57 11.58 7.20
C PRO A 55 10.38 12.28 6.53
N LYS A 56 9.98 13.45 7.04
CA LYS A 56 8.77 14.15 6.57
C LYS A 56 8.91 14.61 5.12
N GLU A 57 10.12 14.93 4.69
CA GLU A 57 10.48 15.28 3.32
C GLU A 57 10.29 14.13 2.32
N CYS A 58 10.26 12.88 2.80
CA CYS A 58 10.01 11.69 1.99
C CYS A 58 8.54 11.26 2.00
N LEU A 59 7.66 11.99 2.69
CA LEU A 59 6.24 11.66 2.80
C LEU A 59 5.40 12.57 1.90
N VAL A 60 4.55 11.95 1.08
CA VAL A 60 3.56 12.65 0.26
C VAL A 60 2.17 12.41 0.85
N GLN A 61 1.47 13.49 1.16
CA GLN A 61 0.09 13.39 1.61
C GLN A 61 -0.83 13.01 0.45
N SER A 62 -1.75 12.08 0.69
CA SER A 62 -2.78 11.74 -0.27
C SER A 62 -3.59 12.99 -0.67
N GLN A 63 -3.84 13.15 -1.98
CA GLN A 63 -4.73 14.18 -2.50
C GLN A 63 -6.21 13.84 -2.30
N ILE A 64 -6.52 12.58 -2.01
CA ILE A 64 -7.86 12.09 -1.69
C ILE A 64 -8.10 12.39 -0.21
N LYS A 65 -8.84 13.49 0.08
CA LYS A 65 -9.16 13.95 1.45
C LYS A 65 -10.64 14.37 1.55
N GLY A 66 -11.27 14.18 2.72
CA GLY A 66 -12.61 14.69 3.04
C GLY A 66 -13.78 13.70 2.85
N ILE A 67 -15.01 14.17 3.09
CA ILE A 67 -16.27 13.39 2.99
C ILE A 67 -16.60 13.02 1.53
N ASP A 68 -16.10 13.79 0.56
CA ASP A 68 -16.28 13.56 -0.88
C ASP A 68 -15.14 12.73 -1.51
N ALA A 69 -14.28 12.12 -0.69
CA ALA A 69 -13.15 11.28 -1.10
C ALA A 69 -13.55 9.91 -1.70
N ASN A 70 -14.73 9.80 -2.30
CA ASN A 70 -15.17 8.58 -2.99
C ASN A 70 -14.47 8.48 -4.34
N VAL A 71 -13.21 8.04 -4.34
CA VAL A 71 -12.64 7.35 -5.52
C VAL A 71 -13.25 5.95 -5.53
N THR A 72 -14.52 5.85 -5.90
CA THR A 72 -15.17 4.57 -6.11
C THR A 72 -14.37 3.86 -7.19
N ALA A 73 -13.77 2.70 -6.86
CA ALA A 73 -13.17 1.85 -7.86
C ALA A 73 -14.20 1.66 -8.97
N LYS A 74 -13.94 2.20 -10.18
CA LYS A 74 -14.86 2.08 -11.31
C LYS A 74 -15.21 0.61 -11.44
N LYS A 75 -16.49 0.25 -11.21
CA LYS A 75 -16.96 -1.10 -11.50
C LYS A 75 -16.58 -1.36 -12.96
N ARG A 76 -15.70 -2.33 -13.19
CA ARG A 76 -15.35 -2.71 -14.56
C ARG A 76 -16.67 -3.07 -15.25
N PRO A 77 -16.91 -2.59 -16.48
CA PRO A 77 -18.11 -2.97 -17.21
C PRO A 77 -18.15 -4.50 -17.28
N SER A 78 -19.37 -5.05 -17.16
CA SER A 78 -19.58 -6.49 -17.27
C SER A 78 -19.00 -6.97 -18.60
N ASN A 79 -18.17 -8.00 -18.57
CA ASN A 79 -17.68 -8.68 -19.77
C ASN A 79 -18.68 -9.72 -20.29
N ALA A 80 -19.89 -9.78 -19.73
CA ALA A 80 -20.95 -10.64 -20.24
C ALA A 80 -21.45 -10.10 -21.59
N PRO A 81 -21.75 -10.98 -22.57
CA PRO A 81 -22.42 -10.57 -23.79
C PRO A 81 -23.77 -9.93 -23.44
N LEU A 82 -24.09 -8.83 -24.12
CA LEU A 82 -25.40 -8.19 -24.02
C LEU A 82 -26.43 -9.17 -24.61
N ALA A 83 -27.47 -9.48 -23.84
CA ALA A 83 -28.62 -10.25 -24.31
C ALA A 83 -29.52 -9.39 -25.22
#